data_AF-A0A257NL23-F1
#
_entry.id   AF-A0A257NL23-F1
#
_cell.length_a   1.000
_cell.length_b   1.000
_cell.length_c   1.000
_cell.angle_alpha   90.00
_cell.angle_beta   90.00
_cell.angle_gamma   90.00
#
_symmetry.space_group_name_H-M   'P 1'
#
loop_
_entity.id
_entity.type
_entity.pdbx_description
1 polymer ?
#
loop_
_entity_poly.entity_id
_entity_poly.type
_entity_poly.pdbx_seq_one_letter_code
_entity_poly.pdbx_strand_id
1 'polypeptide(L)'
;AAWAGQHHGSVVELHSYAMTSELPDEVAIGQLHKLYGETATARVVHQRVLRRSDCPLFAPGTYSQRPAVATPQPGLVLAGDGIRVDLPVALMERAATTGWSAANQLLSSWGIAGHELYTVPTRGRSALLRWMAERQGRGAP
;
A
#
# COMPACT_ATOMS: atom_id res chain seq x y z
N ALA A 1 20.67 9.24 11.73
CA ALA A 1 22.02 8.97 11.16
C ALA A 1 23.14 8.90 12.22
N ALA A 2 23.03 9.54 13.39
CA ALA A 2 24.10 9.59 14.39
C ALA A 2 24.66 8.20 14.79
N TRP A 3 23.80 7.20 14.99
CA TRP A 3 24.24 5.83 15.29
C TRP A 3 25.12 5.24 14.18
N ALA A 4 24.67 5.32 12.93
CA ALA A 4 25.43 4.82 11.77
C ALA A 4 26.82 5.46 11.68
N GLY A 5 26.92 6.77 11.93
CA GLY A 5 28.19 7.50 11.93
C GLY A 5 29.13 7.10 13.07
N GLN A 6 28.60 6.85 14.27
CA GLN A 6 29.40 6.44 15.44
C GLN A 6 29.84 4.98 15.37
N HIS A 7 29.02 4.11 14.78
CA HIS A 7 29.26 2.66 14.74
C HIS A 7 29.82 2.17 13.40
N HIS A 8 30.04 3.07 12.44
CA HIS A 8 30.42 2.74 11.07
C HIS A 8 29.54 1.63 10.46
N GLY A 9 28.23 1.72 10.72
CA GLY A 9 27.25 0.67 10.40
C GLY A 9 26.01 1.20 9.71
N SER A 10 25.07 0.31 9.41
CA SER A 10 23.78 0.64 8.79
C SER A 10 22.64 -0.12 9.46
N VAL A 11 21.43 0.43 9.35
CA VAL A 11 20.18 -0.27 9.66
C VAL A 11 19.56 -0.66 8.33
N VAL A 12 19.38 -1.96 8.11
CA VAL A 12 18.80 -2.52 6.89
C VAL A 12 17.48 -3.18 7.23
N GLU A 13 16.44 -2.83 6.49
CA GLU A 13 15.11 -3.43 6.58
C GLU A 13 14.85 -4.25 5.31
N LEU A 14 14.48 -5.51 5.47
CA LEU A 14 14.20 -6.44 4.37
C LEU A 14 12.73 -6.84 4.42
N HIS A 15 11.98 -6.55 3.35
CA HIS A 15 10.58 -6.92 3.22
C HIS A 15 10.39 -7.93 2.08
N SER A 16 9.86 -9.11 2.43
CA SER A 16 9.48 -10.14 1.46
C SER A 16 7.96 -10.16 1.31
N TYR A 17 7.45 -9.88 0.11
CA TYR A 17 6.02 -9.86 -0.20
C TYR A 17 5.59 -11.07 -1.03
N ALA A 18 4.29 -11.38 -1.01
CA ALA A 18 3.67 -12.43 -1.82
C ALA A 18 4.34 -13.81 -1.68
N MET A 19 4.80 -14.12 -0.47
CA MET A 19 5.42 -15.41 -0.15
C MET A 19 4.35 -16.50 -0.09
N THR A 20 4.58 -17.61 -0.79
CA THR A 20 3.69 -18.78 -0.82
C THR A 20 3.93 -19.73 0.34
N SER A 21 5.09 -19.63 0.98
CA SER A 21 5.47 -20.38 2.18
C SER A 21 6.39 -19.52 3.04
N GLU A 22 6.51 -19.89 4.31
CA GLU A 22 7.56 -19.31 5.15
C GLU A 22 8.93 -19.75 4.64
N LEU A 23 9.87 -18.81 4.64
CA LEU A 23 11.26 -19.07 4.29
C LEU A 23 12.14 -18.86 5.54
N PRO A 24 13.23 -19.63 5.67
CA PRO A 24 14.25 -19.36 6.68
C PRO A 24 14.86 -17.96 6.52
N ASP A 25 15.28 -17.35 7.64
CA ASP A 25 15.83 -15.98 7.68
C ASP A 25 17.06 -15.83 6.78
N GLU A 26 17.90 -16.86 6.71
CA GLU A 26 19.12 -16.89 5.91
C GLU A 26 18.87 -16.72 4.41
N VAL A 27 17.68 -17.05 3.91
CA VAL A 27 17.33 -16.86 2.51
C VAL A 27 17.24 -15.37 2.18
N ALA A 28 16.60 -14.58 3.05
CA ALA A 28 16.47 -13.14 2.86
C ALA A 28 17.82 -12.42 2.98
N ILE A 29 18.65 -12.81 3.97
CA ILE A 29 19.99 -12.27 4.15
C ILE A 29 20.90 -12.66 2.96
N GLY A 30 20.78 -13.89 2.46
CA GLY A 30 21.48 -14.33 1.26
C GLY A 30 21.11 -13.52 0.02
N GLN A 31 19.83 -13.15 -0.15
CA GLN A 31 19.42 -12.24 -1.22
C GLN A 31 19.99 -10.84 -1.05
N LEU A 32 20.04 -10.31 0.17
CA LEU A 32 20.70 -9.04 0.46
C LEU A 32 22.17 -9.07 0.01
N HIS A 33 22.94 -10.09 0.41
CA HIS A 33 24.33 -10.23 0.02
C HIS A 33 24.51 -10.38 -1.49
N LYS A 34 23.58 -11.05 -2.17
CA LYS A 34 23.62 -11.22 -3.63
C LYS A 34 23.37 -9.90 -4.37
N LEU A 35 22.47 -9.06 -3.87
CA LEU A 35 22.14 -7.77 -4.46
C LEU A 35 23.16 -6.68 -4.09
N TYR A 36 23.68 -6.73 -2.87
CA TYR A 36 24.60 -5.75 -2.29
C TYR A 36 25.80 -6.49 -1.66
N GLY A 37 26.77 -6.85 -2.50
CA GLY A 37 27.91 -7.69 -2.10
C GLY A 37 28.75 -7.12 -0.95
N GLU A 38 28.80 -5.80 -0.81
CA GLU A 38 29.44 -5.10 0.31
C GLU A 38 28.90 -5.51 1.68
N THR A 39 27.65 -5.98 1.73
CA THR A 39 26.98 -6.41 2.98
C THR A 39 27.42 -7.80 3.43
N ALA A 40 28.06 -8.61 2.58
CA ALA A 40 28.42 -9.99 2.90
C ALA A 40 29.44 -10.12 4.06
N THR A 41 30.22 -9.07 4.30
CA THR A 41 31.19 -8.99 5.41
C THR A 41 30.64 -8.27 6.63
N ALA A 42 29.41 -7.74 6.56
CA ALA A 42 28.79 -6.99 7.63
C ALA A 42 28.39 -7.93 8.78
N ARG A 43 28.68 -7.50 10.02
CA ARG A 43 28.27 -8.22 11.22
C ARG A 43 26.86 -7.76 11.64
N VAL A 44 25.94 -8.71 11.73
CA VAL A 44 24.62 -8.47 12.33
C VAL A 44 24.79 -8.32 13.84
N VAL A 45 24.60 -7.09 14.36
CA VAL A 45 24.69 -6.79 15.79
C VAL A 45 23.35 -6.92 16.51
N HIS A 46 22.25 -6.76 15.78
CA HIS A 46 20.89 -6.96 16.26
C HIS A 46 20.00 -7.37 15.08
N GLN A 47 19.09 -8.31 15.33
CA GLN A 47 18.11 -8.76 14.36
C GLN A 47 16.74 -8.87 15.04
N ARG A 48 15.73 -8.35 14.35
CA ARG A 48 14.33 -8.55 14.70
C ARG A 48 13.60 -8.99 13.45
N VAL A 49 12.92 -10.14 13.54
CA VAL A 49 12.12 -10.69 12.44
C VAL A 49 10.66 -10.67 12.82
N LEU A 50 9.83 -10.15 11.92
CA LEU A 50 8.39 -10.10 12.06
C LEU A 50 7.75 -10.87 10.90
N ARG A 51 7.04 -11.95 11.25
CA ARG A 51 6.22 -12.74 10.32
C ARG A 51 4.77 -12.60 10.76
N ARG A 52 3.96 -11.96 9.94
CA ARG A 52 2.56 -11.69 10.25
C ARG A 52 1.72 -11.72 8.99
N SER A 53 0.50 -12.22 9.11
CA SER A 53 -0.52 -12.20 8.06
C SER A 53 -1.49 -11.04 8.29
N ASP A 54 -0.97 -9.86 8.65
CA ASP A 54 -1.73 -8.67 9.02
C ASP A 54 -1.67 -7.55 7.96
N CYS A 55 -0.96 -7.77 6.85
CA CYS A 55 -0.89 -6.83 5.73
C CYS A 55 -1.79 -7.29 4.57
N PRO A 56 -2.72 -6.46 4.08
CA PRO A 56 -3.60 -6.85 2.99
C PRO A 56 -2.83 -7.02 1.67
N LEU A 57 -3.04 -8.16 1.02
CA LEU A 57 -2.59 -8.37 -0.36
C LEU A 57 -3.52 -7.63 -1.33
N PHE A 58 -2.95 -6.89 -2.29
CA PHE A 58 -3.68 -6.20 -3.35
C PHE A 58 -3.58 -6.96 -4.69
N ALA A 59 -4.01 -8.23 -4.69
CA ALA A 59 -3.94 -9.06 -5.88
C ALA A 59 -4.86 -8.51 -7.01
N PRO A 60 -4.43 -8.60 -8.28
CA PRO A 60 -5.26 -8.24 -9.43
C PRO A 60 -6.64 -8.91 -9.37
N GLY A 61 -7.71 -8.18 -9.73
CA GLY A 61 -9.08 -8.69 -9.73
C GLY A 61 -9.79 -8.68 -8.37
N THR A 62 -9.09 -8.45 -7.25
CA THR A 62 -9.71 -8.45 -5.90
C THR A 62 -10.41 -7.13 -5.52
N TYR A 63 -10.32 -6.10 -6.36
CA TYR A 63 -10.80 -4.75 -6.03
C TYR A 63 -12.30 -4.71 -5.70
N SER A 64 -13.13 -5.45 -6.44
CA SER A 64 -14.58 -5.49 -6.25
C SER A 64 -15.00 -6.20 -4.95
N GLN A 65 -14.15 -7.06 -4.39
CA GLN A 65 -14.42 -7.81 -3.16
C GLN A 65 -14.16 -6.97 -1.90
N ARG A 66 -13.51 -5.81 -2.04
CA ARG A 66 -13.22 -4.94 -0.91
C ARG A 66 -14.48 -4.19 -0.45
N PRO A 67 -14.71 -4.10 0.87
CA PRO A 67 -15.79 -3.28 1.39
C PRO A 67 -15.56 -1.81 1.02
N ALA A 68 -16.65 -1.08 0.72
CA ALA A 68 -16.61 0.36 0.51
C ALA A 68 -16.64 1.10 1.86
N VAL A 69 -16.35 2.41 1.82
CA VAL A 69 -16.47 3.30 2.99
C VAL A 69 -17.91 3.30 3.53
N ALA A 70 -18.89 3.39 2.63
CA ALA A 70 -20.30 3.35 2.96
C ALA A 70 -20.74 1.92 3.30
N THR A 71 -21.50 1.77 4.39
CA THR A 71 -22.16 0.51 4.75
C THR A 71 -23.69 0.63 4.66
N PRO A 72 -24.42 -0.50 4.60
CA PRO A 72 -25.88 -0.47 4.68
C PRO A 72 -26.44 0.04 6.02
N GLN A 73 -25.63 0.04 7.09
CA GLN A 73 -26.05 0.47 8.41
C GLN A 73 -25.86 1.98 8.57
N PRO A 74 -26.94 2.75 8.81
CA PRO A 74 -26.82 4.19 9.03
C PRO A 74 -25.87 4.51 10.18
N GLY A 75 -24.96 5.47 9.97
CA GLY A 75 -23.98 5.90 10.96
C GLY A 75 -22.76 4.98 11.13
N LEU A 76 -22.71 3.85 10.42
CA LEU A 76 -21.54 2.98 10.38
C LEU A 76 -20.79 3.15 9.05
N VAL A 77 -19.53 3.57 9.15
CA VAL A 77 -18.61 3.76 8.01
C VAL A 77 -17.31 3.01 8.25
N LEU A 78 -16.63 2.63 7.17
CA LEU A 78 -15.38 1.89 7.22
C LEU A 78 -14.21 2.75 6.72
N ALA A 79 -13.06 2.60 7.38
CA ALA A 79 -11.79 3.21 6.98
C ALA A 79 -10.64 2.22 7.20
N GLY A 80 -9.56 2.40 6.44
CA GLY A 80 -8.40 1.52 6.46
C GLY A 80 -7.85 1.24 5.07
N ASP A 81 -6.65 0.69 5.00
CA ASP A 81 -5.97 0.30 3.76
C ASP A 81 -6.65 -0.90 3.04
N GLY A 82 -7.42 -1.69 3.78
CA GLY A 82 -8.30 -2.72 3.23
C GLY A 82 -9.53 -2.19 2.50
N ILE A 83 -9.94 -0.94 2.77
CA ILE A 83 -11.19 -0.35 2.29
C ILE A 83 -11.05 0.15 0.85
N ARG A 84 -12.09 -0.11 0.06
CA ARG A 84 -12.18 0.32 -1.34
C ARG A 84 -12.33 1.83 -1.42
N VAL A 85 -11.52 2.45 -2.26
CA VAL A 85 -11.62 3.87 -2.63
C VAL A 85 -11.22 4.03 -4.08
N ASP A 86 -12.01 4.78 -4.85
CA ASP A 86 -11.78 5.01 -6.30
C ASP A 86 -10.74 6.12 -6.53
N LEU A 87 -9.69 6.12 -5.71
CA LEU A 87 -8.55 7.04 -5.76
C LEU A 87 -7.26 6.22 -5.86
N PRO A 88 -6.22 6.72 -6.57
CA PRO A 88 -4.97 6.02 -6.81
C PRO A 88 -4.04 6.08 -5.58
N VAL A 89 -4.53 5.55 -4.45
CA VAL A 89 -3.85 5.57 -3.15
C VAL A 89 -3.57 4.15 -2.66
N ALA A 90 -2.49 3.96 -1.89
CA ALA A 90 -2.09 2.65 -1.37
C ALA A 90 -1.65 2.70 0.11
N LEU A 91 -1.71 1.55 0.79
CA LEU A 91 -1.17 1.37 2.16
C LEU A 91 -1.61 2.49 3.13
N MET A 92 -0.65 3.12 3.80
CA MET A 92 -0.88 4.19 4.78
C MET A 92 -1.65 5.38 4.19
N GLU A 93 -1.36 5.76 2.95
CA GLU A 93 -2.06 6.84 2.27
C GLU A 93 -3.54 6.50 2.07
N ARG A 94 -3.84 5.25 1.68
CA ARG A 94 -5.21 4.78 1.55
C ARG A 94 -5.94 4.75 2.89
N ALA A 95 -5.28 4.29 3.96
CA ALA A 95 -5.87 4.29 5.29
C ALA A 95 -6.27 5.72 5.71
N ALA A 96 -5.39 6.69 5.50
CA ALA A 96 -5.68 8.10 5.78
C ALA A 96 -6.80 8.65 4.87
N THR A 97 -6.74 8.37 3.57
CA THR A 97 -7.71 8.85 2.57
C THR A 97 -9.12 8.31 2.81
N THR A 98 -9.24 7.02 3.13
CA THR A 98 -10.52 6.39 3.48
C THR A 98 -11.02 6.89 4.83
N GLY A 99 -10.14 7.21 5.78
CA GLY A 99 -10.49 7.89 7.02
C GLY A 99 -11.16 9.25 6.78
N TRP A 100 -10.56 10.10 5.92
CA TRP A 100 -11.19 11.36 5.51
C TRP A 100 -12.51 11.15 4.77
N SER A 101 -12.57 10.16 3.87
CA SER A 101 -13.80 9.84 3.14
C SER A 101 -14.92 9.38 4.09
N ALA A 102 -14.59 8.56 5.08
CA ALA A 102 -15.51 8.08 6.10
C ALA A 102 -16.02 9.22 6.98
N ALA A 103 -15.13 10.11 7.42
CA ALA A 103 -15.48 11.30 8.17
C ALA A 103 -16.42 12.21 7.35
N ASN A 104 -16.12 12.44 6.08
CA ASN A 104 -16.97 13.24 5.19
C ASN A 104 -18.36 12.62 5.00
N GLN A 105 -18.46 11.30 4.95
CA GLN A 105 -19.76 10.62 4.85
C GLN A 105 -20.62 10.87 6.10
N LEU A 106 -20.02 10.84 7.29
CA LEU A 106 -20.71 11.17 8.54
C LEU A 106 -21.09 12.65 8.60
N LEU A 107 -20.15 13.55 8.30
CA LEU A 107 -20.39 15.01 8.30
C LEU A 107 -21.52 15.39 7.34
N SER A 108 -21.52 14.82 6.13
CA SER A 108 -22.59 15.01 5.14
C SER A 108 -23.95 14.56 5.67
N SER A 109 -24.02 13.43 6.40
CA SER A 109 -25.26 12.95 7.01
C SER A 109 -25.81 13.90 8.09
N TRP A 110 -24.96 14.75 8.66
CA TRP A 110 -25.31 15.78 9.63
C TRP A 110 -25.51 17.17 9.01
N GLY A 111 -25.40 17.29 7.68
CA GLY A 111 -25.47 18.59 6.99
C GLY A 111 -24.25 19.49 7.25
N ILE A 112 -23.12 18.93 7.68
CA ILE A 112 -21.88 19.65 7.95
C ILE A 112 -20.95 19.54 6.74
N ALA A 113 -20.24 20.63 6.43
CA ALA A 113 -19.24 20.64 5.36
C ALA A 113 -18.10 19.64 5.67
N GLY A 114 -17.76 18.82 4.67
CA GLY A 114 -16.62 17.90 4.74
C GLY A 114 -15.29 18.53 4.32
N HIS A 115 -14.24 17.72 4.31
CA HIS A 115 -12.90 18.08 3.85
C HIS A 115 -12.69 17.70 2.39
N GLU A 116 -12.16 18.61 1.58
CA GLU A 116 -11.76 18.30 0.22
C GLU A 116 -10.56 17.35 0.20
N LEU A 117 -10.62 16.33 -0.65
CA LEU A 117 -9.52 15.39 -0.89
C LEU A 117 -8.84 15.71 -2.21
N TYR A 118 -7.55 16.02 -2.15
CA TYR A 118 -6.73 16.26 -3.33
C TYR A 118 -6.06 14.97 -3.80
N THR A 119 -6.18 14.69 -5.10
CA THR A 119 -5.57 13.53 -5.75
C THR A 119 -5.00 13.90 -7.11
N VAL A 120 -4.09 13.06 -7.62
CA VAL A 120 -3.78 13.07 -9.05
C VAL A 120 -5.01 12.67 -9.88
N PRO A 121 -5.11 13.10 -11.15
CA PRO A 121 -6.20 12.68 -12.03
C PRO A 121 -6.26 11.16 -12.17
N THR A 122 -7.46 10.59 -12.01
CA THR A 122 -7.72 9.14 -12.15
C THR A 122 -7.89 8.69 -13.59
N ARG A 123 -7.71 9.61 -14.54
CA ARG A 123 -7.84 9.37 -15.98
C ARG A 123 -6.78 10.16 -16.74
N GLY A 124 -6.33 9.63 -17.87
CA GLY A 124 -5.34 10.29 -18.73
C GLY A 124 -5.74 11.72 -19.07
N ARG A 125 -4.79 12.66 -19.06
CA ARG A 125 -5.08 14.09 -19.28
C ARG A 125 -5.51 14.38 -20.72
N SER A 126 -4.97 13.65 -21.69
CA SER A 126 -5.36 13.76 -23.11
C SER A 126 -6.54 12.84 -23.43
N ALA A 127 -7.63 13.41 -23.93
CA ALA A 127 -8.79 12.65 -24.38
C ALA A 127 -8.48 11.69 -25.54
N LEU A 128 -7.64 12.11 -26.49
CA LEU A 128 -7.24 11.30 -27.65
C LEU A 128 -6.45 10.05 -27.23
N LEU A 129 -5.34 10.25 -26.51
CA LEU A 129 -4.51 9.17 -25.98
C LEU A 129 -5.31 8.19 -25.09
N ARG A 130 -6.21 8.69 -24.25
CA ARG A 130 -7.11 7.85 -23.45
C ARG A 130 -8.00 6.97 -24.33
N TRP A 131 -8.65 7.55 -25.34
CA TRP A 131 -9.49 6.81 -26.27
C TRP A 131 -8.72 5.73 -27.05
N MET A 132 -7.48 6.01 -27.45
CA MET A 132 -6.63 5.04 -28.14
C MET A 132 -6.26 3.85 -27.23
N ALA A 133 -5.89 4.13 -25.97
CA ALA A 133 -5.54 3.11 -24.98
C ALA A 133 -6.74 2.20 -24.63
N GLU A 134 -7.94 2.78 -24.48
CA GLU A 134 -9.17 2.03 -24.19
C GLU A 134 -9.59 1.10 -25.35
N ARG A 135 -9.27 1.45 -26.60
CA ARG A 135 -9.50 0.59 -27.78
C ARG A 135 -8.55 -0.61 -27.84
N GLN A 136 -7.28 -0.45 -27.45
CA GLN A 136 -6.32 -1.56 -27.43
C GLN A 136 -6.64 -2.59 -26.33
N GLY A 137 -7.09 -2.14 -25.15
CA GLY A 137 -7.44 -3.03 -24.04
C GLY A 137 -8.67 -3.93 -24.28
N ARG A 138 -9.49 -3.63 -25.29
CA ARG A 138 -10.65 -4.44 -25.69
C ARG A 138 -10.32 -5.53 -26.73
N GLY A 139 -9.05 -5.63 -27.15
CA GLY A 139 -8.59 -6.56 -28.18
C GLY A 139 -7.66 -7.68 -27.72
N ALA A 140 -7.37 -7.78 -26.42
CA ALA A 140 -6.59 -8.89 -25.86
C ALA A 140 -7.54 -9.98 -25.33
N PRO A 141 -7.40 -11.24 -25.77
CA PRO A 141 -8.25 -12.36 -25.33
C PRO A 141 -8.07 -12.70 -23.84
#